data_AF-A0A6N2CM90-F1
#
_entry.id   AF-A0A6N2CM90-F1
#
_cell.length_a   1.000
_cell.length_b   1.000
_cell.length_c   1.000
_cell.angle_alpha   90.00
_cell.angle_beta   90.00
_cell.angle_gamma   90.00
#
_symmetry.space_group_name_H-M   'P 1'
#
loop_
_entity.id
_entity.type
_entity.pdbx_description
1 polymer ?
#
loop_
_entity_poly.entity_id
_entity_poly.type
_entity_poly.pdbx_seq_one_letter_code
_entity_poly.pdbx_strand_id
1 'polypeptide(L)' 'MEIHKKVVVDDAGTPQEVIIPWAEFQELEELLGLDIEPEVAEQLADAKRDRESGEASAYVSLNDL' A
#
# COMPACT_ATOMS: atom_id res chain seq x y z
N MET A 1 -10.89 -9.91 3.20
CA MET A 1 -11.13 -9.19 1.93
C MET A 1 -11.43 -10.23 0.88
N GLU A 2 -12.60 -10.17 0.28
CA GLU A 2 -12.98 -11.01 -0.85
C GLU A 2 -12.82 -10.16 -2.11
N ILE A 3 -12.13 -10.68 -3.12
CA ILE A 3 -11.82 -9.95 -4.36
C ILE A 3 -12.58 -10.61 -5.49
N HIS A 4 -13.42 -9.83 -6.15
CA HIS A 4 -14.14 -10.25 -7.34
C HIS A 4 -13.12 -10.41 -8.46
N LYS A 5 -13.09 -11.60 -9.06
CA LYS A 5 -12.12 -11.89 -10.11
C LYS A 5 -12.65 -12.86 -11.13
N LYS A 6 -12.17 -12.68 -12.35
CA LYS A 6 -12.31 -13.65 -13.43
C LYS A 6 -10.93 -14.17 -13.78
N VAL A 7 -10.75 -15.50 -13.78
CA VAL A 7 -9.51 -16.14 -14.20
C VAL A 7 -9.62 -16.49 -15.68
N VAL A 8 -8.62 -16.10 -16.47
CA VAL A 8 -8.47 -16.47 -17.88
C VAL A 8 -7.50 -17.64 -17.95
N VAL A 9 -7.89 -18.68 -18.68
CA VAL A 9 -7.14 -19.93 -18.81
C VAL A 9 -6.75 -20.18 -20.27
N ASP A 10 -5.69 -20.94 -20.49
CA ASP A 10 -5.30 -21.44 -21.82
C ASP A 10 -6.14 -22.64 -22.28
N ASP A 11 -5.80 -23.18 -23.46
CA ASP A 11 -6.48 -24.34 -24.05
C ASP A 11 -6.38 -25.62 -23.20
N ALA A 12 -5.37 -25.72 -22.32
CA ALA A 12 -5.20 -26.82 -21.37
C ALA A 12 -5.92 -26.56 -20.04
N GLY A 13 -6.56 -25.39 -19.88
CA GLY A 13 -7.21 -24.96 -18.64
C GLY A 13 -6.24 -24.38 -17.61
N THR A 14 -5.00 -24.09 -17.99
CA THR A 14 -3.99 -23.49 -17.10
C THR A 14 -4.27 -21.99 -16.92
N PRO A 15 -4.35 -21.46 -15.69
CA PRO A 15 -4.48 -20.03 -15.44
C PRO A 15 -3.32 -19.23 -16.03
N GLN A 16 -3.64 -18.18 -16.80
CA GLN A 16 -2.64 -17.26 -17.35
C GLN A 16 -2.82 -15.84 -16.82
N GLU A 17 -4.06 -15.38 -16.70
CA GLU A 17 -4.35 -13.99 -16.30
C GLU A 17 -5.52 -13.94 -15.32
N VAL A 18 -5.62 -12.83 -14.60
CA VAL A 18 -6.76 -12.50 -13.76
C VAL A 18 -7.26 -11.11 -14.09
N ILE A 19 -8.57 -10.97 -14.22
CA ILE A 19 -9.25 -9.69 -14.41
C ILE A 19 -9.96 -9.37 -13.10
N ILE A 20 -9.65 -8.20 -12.55
CA ILE A 20 -10.15 -7.70 -11.26
C ILE A 20 -10.80 -6.34 -11.52
N PRO A 21 -11.91 -5.96 -10.85
CA PRO A 21 -12.43 -4.60 -10.89
C PRO A 21 -11.37 -3.59 -10.49
N TRP A 22 -11.33 -2.46 -11.19
CA TRP A 22 -10.31 -1.43 -10.99
C TRP A 22 -10.22 -0.94 -9.53
N ALA A 23 -11.37 -0.68 -8.89
CA ALA A 23 -11.40 -0.22 -7.50
C ALA A 23 -10.75 -1.24 -6.54
N GLU A 24 -11.02 -2.53 -6.72
CA GLU A 24 -10.43 -3.58 -5.87
C GLU A 24 -8.94 -3.79 -6.14
N PHE A 25 -8.49 -3.53 -7.38
CA PHE A 25 -7.08 -3.46 -7.69
C PHE A 25 -6.39 -2.29 -6.97
N GLN A 26 -7.01 -1.11 -6.93
CA GLN A 26 -6.47 0.03 -6.19
C GLN A 26 -6.41 -0.25 -4.68
N GLU A 27 -7.46 -0.84 -4.10
CA GLU A 27 -7.46 -1.24 -2.69
C GLU A 27 -6.34 -2.26 -2.39
N LEU A 28 -6.05 -3.16 -3.33
CA LEU A 28 -4.91 -4.07 -3.23
C LEU A 28 -3.57 -3.34 -3.28
N GLU A 29 -3.40 -2.39 -4.18
CA GLU A 29 -2.18 -1.59 -4.28
C GLU A 29 -1.93 -0.83 -2.97
N GLU A 30 -2.94 -0.15 -2.44
CA GLU A 30 -2.87 0.57 -1.16
C GLU A 30 -2.56 -0.35 0.02
N LEU A 31 -3.28 -1.48 0.13
CA LEU A 31 -3.08 -2.44 1.23
C LEU A 31 -1.66 -3.01 1.23
N LEU A 32 -1.11 -3.27 0.04
CA LEU A 32 0.24 -3.80 -0.14
C LEU A 32 1.31 -2.70 -0.16
N GLY A 33 0.91 -1.42 -0.17
CA GLY A 33 1.80 -0.27 -0.29
C GLY A 33 2.52 -0.20 -1.63
N LEU A 34 1.94 -0.77 -2.69
CA LEU A 34 2.51 -0.77 -4.04
C LEU A 34 2.33 0.57 -4.76
N ASP A 35 1.38 1.38 -4.28
CA ASP A 35 1.12 2.76 -4.71
C ASP A 35 2.09 3.78 -4.06
N ILE A 36 2.91 3.34 -3.10
CA ILE A 36 3.83 4.21 -2.36
C ILE A 36 5.12 4.41 -3.16
N GLU A 37 5.44 5.66 -3.49
CA GLU A 37 6.71 6.00 -4.10
C GLU A 37 7.89 5.68 -3.17
N PRO A 38 9.05 5.22 -3.68
CA PRO A 38 10.18 4.82 -2.84
C PRO A 38 10.64 5.90 -1.84
N GLU A 39 10.62 7.18 -2.24
CA GLU A 39 10.96 8.30 -1.37
C GLU A 39 9.96 8.44 -0.21
N VAL A 40 8.67 8.27 -0.47
CA VAL A 40 7.63 8.31 0.56
C VAL A 40 7.78 7.13 1.51
N ALA A 41 8.16 5.94 1.02
CA ALA A 41 8.42 4.79 1.86
C ALA A 41 9.59 5.04 2.84
N GLU A 42 10.66 5.72 2.41
CA GLU A 42 11.77 6.12 3.27
C GLU A 42 11.32 7.11 4.34
N GLN A 43 10.55 8.14 3.95
CA GLN A 43 9.99 9.12 4.89
C GLN A 43 9.07 8.46 5.93
N LEU A 44 8.25 7.48 5.54
CA LEU A 44 7.41 6.71 6.46
C LEU A 44 8.25 5.89 7.45
N ALA A 45 9.36 5.30 6.99
CA ALA A 45 10.27 4.55 7.83
C ALA A 45 10.97 5.45 8.87
N ASP A 46 11.38 6.65 8.45
CA ASP A 46 11.98 7.65 9.33
C ASP A 46 10.98 8.17 10.36
N ALA A 47 9.77 8.56 9.93
CA ALA A 47 8.70 8.99 10.84
C ALA A 47 8.33 7.90 11.86
N LYS A 48 8.33 6.63 11.45
CA LYS A 48 8.14 5.50 12.37
C LYS A 48 9.26 5.42 13.41
N ARG A 49 10.51 5.56 12.98
CA ARG A 49 11.68 5.53 13.87
C ARG A 49 11.62 6.66 14.89
N ASP A 50 11.31 7.87 14.45
CA ASP A 50 11.19 9.06 15.31
C ASP A 50 10.08 8.89 16.35
N ARG A 51 8.96 8.28 15.95
CA ARG A 51 7.88 7.90 16.88
C ARG A 51 8.33 6.87 17.91
N GLU A 52 9.05 5.84 17.49
CA GLU A 52 9.50 4.75 18.37
C GLU A 52 10.62 5.19 19.32
N SER A 53 11.47 6.12 18.90
CA SER A 53 12.53 6.72 19.73
C SER A 53 12.04 7.86 20.62
N GLY A 54 10.83 8.40 20.37
CA GLY A 54 10.28 9.54 21.09
C GLY A 54 10.97 10.87 20.74
N GLU A 55 11.45 11.01 19.50
CA GLU A 55 12.13 12.20 19.02
C GLU A 55 11.17 13.38 18.89
N ALA A 56 11.01 14.14 19.98
CA ALA A 56 10.05 15.24 20.06
C ALA A 56 10.32 16.37 19.06
N SER A 57 11.56 16.52 18.56
CA SER A 57 11.89 17.56 17.57
C SER A 57 11.34 17.27 16.17
N ALA A 58 10.95 16.02 15.89
CA ALA A 58 10.30 15.63 14.63
C ALA A 58 8.81 16.03 14.56
N TYR A 59 8.24 16.57 15.66
CA TYR A 59 6.83 16.93 15.75
C TYR A 59 6.63 18.44 15.90
N VAL A 60 5.54 18.93 15.33
CA VAL A 60 5.04 20.28 15.62
C VAL A 60 4.20 20.27 16.90
N SER A 61 4.33 21.31 17.71
CA SER A 61 3.52 21.48 18.92
C SER A 61 2.05 21.69 18.55
N LEU A 62 1.15 21.08 19.30
CA LEU A 62 -0.30 21.29 19.17
C LEU A 62 -0.71 22.76 19.38
N ASN A 63 0.08 23.54 20.12
CA ASN A 63 -0.19 24.96 20.32
C ASN A 63 0.25 25.84 19.14
N ASP A 64 1.01 25.28 18.20
CA ASP A 64 1.52 25.99 17.02
C ASP A 64 0.65 25.71 15.77
N LEU A 65 -0.45 24.97 15.92
CA LEU A 65 -1.47 24.65 14.92
C LEU A 65 -2.72 25.53 15.11
#